data_AF-A0A960IVL1-F1
#
_entry.id   AF-A0A960IVL1-F1
#
_cell.length_a   1.000
_cell.length_b   1.000
_cell.length_c   1.000
_cell.angle_alpha   90.00
_cell.angle_beta   90.00
_cell.angle_gamma   90.00
#
_symmetry.space_group_name_H-M   'P 1'
#
loop_
_entity.id
_entity.type
_entity.pdbx_description
1 polymer ?
#
loop_
_entity_poly.entity_id
_entity_poly.type
_entity_poly.pdbx_seq_one_letter_code
_entity_poly.pdbx_strand_id
1 'polypeptide(L)'
;LDVSMWAIAKSVLIFLGIPLLAGFLTRTIGEARKGTEWYEQRFLPRIGPIALYGLLFTIVVLFALQGERITSNPLDVVRVALPLLVYFALMWGGSFFVGHRLGFPYDRNTSIAFTAAGNNFELAIAVSIAVFGVTSGQALAGTIGPLVEVPVLVALVYASLWLRRRWYPEDLTDEHSELLR
;
A
#
# COMPACT_ATOMS: atom_id res chain seq x y z
N LEU A 1 -26.05 -9.24 -8.35
CA LEU A 1 -25.47 -7.90 -8.62
C LEU A 1 -24.80 -7.98 -9.98
N ASP A 2 -25.43 -7.45 -11.03
CA ASP A 2 -24.80 -7.37 -12.35
C ASP A 2 -23.83 -6.20 -12.38
N VAL A 3 -22.60 -6.48 -11.99
CA VAL A 3 -21.53 -5.50 -12.03
C VAL A 3 -20.94 -5.50 -13.43
N SER A 4 -21.06 -4.38 -14.14
CA SER A 4 -20.44 -4.25 -15.45
C SER A 4 -18.92 -4.27 -15.29
N MET A 5 -18.29 -5.37 -15.70
CA MET A 5 -16.82 -5.50 -15.75
C MET A 5 -16.19 -4.33 -16.52
N TRP A 6 -16.90 -3.82 -17.53
CA TRP A 6 -16.48 -2.65 -18.29
C TRP A 6 -16.46 -1.36 -17.45
N ALA A 7 -17.43 -1.17 -16.55
CA ALA A 7 -17.44 -0.01 -15.65
C ALA A 7 -16.25 -0.05 -14.68
N ILE A 8 -15.93 -1.23 -14.13
CA ILE A 8 -14.73 -1.44 -13.30
C ILE A 8 -13.47 -1.13 -14.10
N ALA A 9 -13.30 -1.74 -15.27
CA ALA A 9 -12.11 -1.57 -16.10
C ALA A 9 -11.89 -0.11 -16.49
N LYS A 10 -12.96 0.61 -16.85
CA LYS A 10 -12.90 2.05 -17.17
C LYS A 10 -12.48 2.87 -15.95
N SER A 11 -13.03 2.59 -14.77
CA SER A 11 -12.64 3.28 -13.54
C SER A 11 -11.16 3.03 -13.22
N VAL A 12 -10.69 1.79 -13.29
CA VAL A 12 -9.27 1.45 -13.08
C VAL A 12 -8.37 2.17 -14.09
N LEU A 13 -8.74 2.20 -15.37
CA LEU A 13 -7.97 2.90 -16.40
C LEU A 13 -7.84 4.40 -16.11
N ILE A 14 -8.91 5.03 -15.60
CA ILE A 14 -8.91 6.46 -15.27
C ILE A 14 -8.07 6.71 -14.01
N PHE A 15 -8.31 5.96 -12.93
CA PHE A 15 -7.67 6.20 -11.63
C PHE A 15 -6.21 5.73 -11.56
N LEU A 16 -5.83 4.72 -12.34
CA LEU A 16 -4.47 4.17 -12.36
C LEU A 16 -3.76 4.44 -13.68
N GLY A 17 -4.42 4.18 -14.81
CA GLY A 17 -3.79 4.25 -16.14
C GLY A 17 -3.33 5.65 -16.52
N ILE A 18 -4.18 6.67 -16.32
CA ILE A 18 -3.83 8.07 -16.65
C ILE A 18 -2.64 8.56 -15.78
N PRO A 19 -2.67 8.43 -14.44
CA PRO A 19 -1.52 8.81 -13.62
C PRO A 19 -0.24 8.04 -13.95
N LEU A 20 -0.34 6.74 -14.23
CA LEU A 20 0.81 5.92 -14.60
C LEU A 20 1.43 6.38 -15.92
N LEU A 21 0.62 6.65 -16.93
CA LEU A 21 1.08 7.16 -18.22
C LEU A 21 1.72 8.55 -18.05
N ALA A 22 1.12 9.43 -17.26
CA ALA A 22 1.68 10.74 -16.97
C ALA A 22 3.05 10.62 -16.26
N GLY A 23 3.17 9.73 -15.28
CA GLY A 23 4.44 9.44 -14.60
C GLY A 23 5.51 8.91 -15.56
N PHE A 24 5.14 7.95 -16.41
CA PHE A 24 6.02 7.38 -17.44
C PHE A 24 6.51 8.44 -18.43
N LEU A 25 5.61 9.27 -18.95
CA LEU A 25 5.97 10.35 -19.88
C LEU A 25 6.86 11.39 -19.20
N THR A 26 6.55 11.75 -17.96
CA THR A 26 7.35 12.72 -17.19
C THR A 26 8.77 12.21 -16.96
N ARG A 27 8.92 10.92 -16.64
CA ARG A 27 10.24 10.26 -16.54
C ARG A 27 10.97 10.27 -17.87
N THR A 28 10.34 9.73 -18.91
CA THR A 28 10.97 9.57 -20.24
C THR A 28 11.41 10.91 -20.82
N ILE A 29 10.55 11.94 -20.75
CA ILE A 29 10.87 13.28 -21.23
C ILE A 29 11.88 14.00 -20.32
N GLY A 30 11.77 13.81 -19.00
CA GLY A 30 12.66 14.40 -18.00
C GLY A 30 14.09 13.91 -18.14
N GLU A 31 14.27 12.58 -18.18
CA GLU A 31 15.57 11.93 -18.38
C GLU A 31 16.17 12.31 -19.74
N ALA A 32 15.37 12.28 -20.82
CA ALA A 32 15.85 12.62 -22.16
C ALA A 32 16.32 14.08 -22.31
N ARG A 33 15.68 15.03 -21.59
CA ARG A 33 15.99 16.47 -21.73
C ARG A 33 17.03 16.98 -20.75
N LYS A 34 17.12 16.40 -19.54
CA LYS A 34 17.92 16.95 -18.43
C LYS A 34 18.83 15.94 -17.76
N GLY A 35 18.83 14.69 -18.23
CA GLY A 35 19.61 13.60 -17.65
C GLY A 35 18.95 12.99 -16.41
N THR A 36 19.35 11.76 -16.11
CA THR A 36 18.85 10.97 -14.97
C THR A 36 19.15 11.64 -13.63
N GLU A 37 20.34 12.21 -13.49
CA GLU A 37 20.77 12.83 -12.23
C GLU A 37 19.87 14.02 -11.82
N TRP A 38 19.48 14.87 -12.79
CA TRP A 38 18.55 15.96 -12.53
C TRP A 38 17.15 15.46 -12.14
N TYR A 39 16.70 14.38 -12.79
CA TYR A 39 15.40 13.78 -12.50
C TYR A 39 15.36 13.23 -11.08
N GLU A 40 16.38 12.48 -10.68
CA GLU A 40 16.48 11.82 -9.37
C GLU A 40 16.79 12.78 -8.22
N GLN A 41 17.72 13.72 -8.40
CA GLN A 41 18.17 14.57 -7.31
C GLN A 41 17.34 15.85 -7.15
N ARG A 42 16.62 16.30 -8.18
CA ARG A 42 15.91 17.59 -8.16
C ARG A 42 14.42 17.50 -8.44
N PHE A 43 14.01 16.74 -9.45
CA PHE A 43 12.61 16.66 -9.83
C PHE A 43 11.81 15.75 -8.90
N LEU A 44 12.26 14.51 -8.69
CA LEU A 44 11.60 13.52 -7.84
C LEU A 44 11.42 14.01 -6.39
N PRO A 45 12.43 14.58 -5.70
CA PRO A 45 12.27 15.05 -4.32
C PRO A 45 11.29 16.23 -4.20
N ARG A 46 11.10 17.01 -5.29
CA ARG A 46 10.18 18.15 -5.31
C ARG A 46 8.73 17.73 -5.52
N ILE A 47 8.47 16.71 -6.34
CA ILE A 47 7.11 16.21 -6.61
C ILE A 47 6.68 15.14 -5.60
N GLY A 48 7.61 14.35 -5.04
CA GLY A 48 7.32 13.28 -4.09
C GLY A 48 6.35 13.67 -2.96
N PRO A 49 6.54 14.82 -2.28
CA PRO A 49 5.64 15.25 -1.22
C PRO A 49 4.19 15.50 -1.69
N ILE A 50 3.95 15.82 -2.97
CA ILE A 50 2.60 16.05 -3.49
C ILE A 50 1.77 14.78 -3.42
N ALA A 51 2.37 13.61 -3.69
CA ALA A 51 1.69 12.33 -3.59
C ALA A 51 1.29 12.05 -2.13
N LEU A 52 2.19 12.32 -1.18
CA LEU A 52 1.91 12.19 0.25
C LEU A 52 0.80 13.15 0.70
N TYR A 53 0.83 14.41 0.27
CA TYR A 53 -0.24 15.37 0.59
C TYR A 53 -1.58 14.97 -0.01
N GLY A 54 -1.60 14.46 -1.25
CA GLY A 54 -2.80 13.94 -1.89
C GLY A 54 -3.38 12.75 -1.12
N LEU A 55 -2.54 11.80 -0.73
CA LEU A 55 -2.93 10.66 0.08
C LEU A 55 -3.51 11.08 1.43
N LEU A 56 -2.79 11.92 2.18
CA LEU A 56 -3.24 12.42 3.48
C LEU A 56 -4.55 13.21 3.37
N PHE A 57 -4.68 14.04 2.32
CA PHE A 57 -5.92 14.75 2.04
C PHE A 57 -7.08 13.78 1.80
N THR A 58 -6.90 12.77 0.96
CA THR A 58 -7.93 11.75 0.70
C THR A 58 -8.31 11.01 1.98
N ILE A 59 -7.34 10.61 2.80
CA ILE A 59 -7.57 9.97 4.09
C ILE A 59 -8.44 10.87 4.98
N VAL A 60 -8.04 12.12 5.19
CA VAL A 60 -8.79 13.07 6.04
C VAL A 60 -10.23 13.26 5.53
N VAL A 61 -10.41 13.44 4.22
CA VAL A 61 -11.75 13.60 3.62
C VAL A 61 -12.61 12.35 3.81
N LEU A 62 -12.06 11.16 3.56
CA LEU A 62 -12.79 9.91 3.73
C LEU A 62 -13.24 9.71 5.18
N PHE A 63 -12.35 9.98 6.14
CA PHE A 63 -12.69 9.90 7.56
C PHE A 63 -13.70 10.96 7.99
N ALA A 64 -13.59 12.19 7.48
CA ALA A 64 -14.56 13.24 7.77
C ALA A 64 -15.96 12.87 7.25
N LEU A 65 -16.05 12.26 6.07
CA LEU A 65 -17.33 11.87 5.46
C LEU A 65 -17.96 10.63 6.10
N GLN A 66 -17.15 9.70 6.63
CA GLN A 66 -17.63 8.42 7.16
C GLN A 66 -17.55 8.32 8.68
N GLY A 67 -17.02 9.34 9.37
CA GLY A 67 -16.75 9.33 10.80
C GLY A 67 -17.98 9.00 11.66
N GLU A 68 -19.15 9.58 11.34
CA GLU A 68 -20.40 9.30 12.07
C GLU A 68 -20.85 7.84 11.91
N ARG A 69 -20.65 7.23 10.72
CA ARG A 69 -20.96 5.81 10.52
C ARG A 69 -20.00 4.88 11.27
N ILE A 70 -18.72 5.24 11.27
CA ILE A 70 -17.67 4.49 11.98
C ILE A 70 -17.95 4.49 13.50
N THR A 71 -18.35 5.63 14.06
CA THR A 71 -18.62 5.75 15.51
C THR A 71 -19.98 5.17 15.91
N SER A 72 -21.00 5.28 15.08
CA SER A 72 -22.34 4.75 15.37
C SER A 72 -22.44 3.23 15.22
N ASN A 73 -21.62 2.59 14.38
CA ASN A 73 -21.68 1.15 14.10
C ASN A 73 -20.30 0.46 14.24
N PRO A 74 -19.71 0.45 15.45
CA PRO A 74 -18.37 -0.13 15.67
C PRO A 74 -18.31 -1.62 15.36
N LEU A 75 -19.43 -2.35 15.51
CA LEU A 75 -19.48 -3.78 15.18
C LEU A 75 -19.28 -4.04 13.69
N ASP A 76 -19.73 -3.15 12.81
CA ASP A 76 -19.54 -3.30 11.37
C ASP A 76 -18.08 -3.06 10.98
N VAL A 77 -17.40 -2.12 11.67
CA VAL A 77 -15.96 -1.91 11.54
C VAL A 77 -15.20 -3.18 11.92
N VAL A 78 -15.53 -3.80 13.06
CA VAL A 78 -14.88 -5.05 13.50
C VAL A 78 -15.15 -6.20 12.52
N ARG A 79 -16.38 -6.32 11.99
CA ARG A 79 -16.74 -7.34 11.00
C ARG A 79 -15.93 -7.23 9.72
N VAL A 80 -15.55 -6.03 9.30
CA VAL A 80 -14.68 -5.79 8.12
C VAL A 80 -13.20 -5.97 8.50
N ALA A 81 -12.80 -5.46 9.66
CA ALA A 81 -11.41 -5.49 10.11
C ALA A 81 -10.90 -6.91 10.34
N LEU A 82 -11.72 -7.79 10.94
CA LEU A 82 -11.25 -9.13 11.35
C LEU A 82 -10.85 -10.02 10.15
N PRO A 83 -11.65 -10.16 9.08
CA PRO A 83 -11.21 -10.85 7.87
C PRO A 83 -9.95 -10.22 7.25
N LEU A 84 -9.84 -8.89 7.30
CA LEU A 84 -8.70 -8.18 6.74
C LEU A 84 -7.40 -8.41 7.55
N LEU A 85 -7.49 -8.48 8.88
CA LEU A 85 -6.38 -8.84 9.75
C LEU A 85 -5.89 -10.26 9.46
N VAL A 86 -6.83 -11.20 9.30
CA VAL A 86 -6.51 -12.58 8.93
C VAL A 86 -5.82 -12.60 7.56
N TYR A 87 -6.33 -11.87 6.58
CA TYR A 87 -5.70 -11.72 5.27
C TYR A 87 -4.26 -11.22 5.39
N PHE A 88 -4.00 -10.11 6.09
CA PHE A 88 -2.65 -9.57 6.27
C PHE A 88 -1.71 -10.57 6.94
N ALA A 89 -2.16 -11.21 8.03
CA ALA A 89 -1.36 -12.18 8.77
C ALA A 89 -1.00 -13.40 7.90
N LEU A 90 -1.95 -13.91 7.13
CA LEU A 90 -1.74 -15.06 6.25
C LEU A 90 -0.85 -14.71 5.06
N MET A 91 -1.14 -13.61 4.36
CA MET A 91 -0.40 -13.20 3.17
C MET A 91 1.03 -12.81 3.52
N TRP A 92 1.22 -11.95 4.51
CA TRP A 92 2.53 -11.53 4.95
C TRP A 92 3.29 -12.69 5.60
N GLY A 93 2.68 -13.36 6.59
CA GLY A 93 3.33 -14.41 7.36
C GLY A 93 3.66 -15.63 6.51
N GLY A 94 2.73 -16.04 5.63
CA GLY A 94 2.96 -17.13 4.69
C GLY A 94 4.09 -16.81 3.71
N SER A 95 4.08 -15.62 3.10
CA SER A 95 5.12 -15.21 2.15
C SER A 95 6.48 -15.08 2.81
N PHE A 96 6.55 -14.45 3.99
CA PHE A 96 7.79 -14.28 4.75
C PHE A 96 8.35 -15.63 5.21
N PHE A 97 7.50 -16.54 5.68
CA PHE A 97 7.91 -17.87 6.11
C PHE A 97 8.44 -18.71 4.94
N VAL A 98 7.74 -18.70 3.80
CA VAL A 98 8.18 -19.42 2.59
C VAL A 98 9.48 -18.84 2.08
N GLY A 99 9.61 -17.52 1.95
CA GLY A 99 10.85 -16.88 1.49
C GLY A 99 12.03 -17.14 2.42
N HIS A 100 11.81 -17.18 3.74
CA HIS A 100 12.85 -17.59 4.70
C HIS A 100 13.27 -19.04 4.50
N ARG A 101 12.31 -19.96 4.30
CA ARG A 101 12.60 -21.39 4.04
C ARG A 101 13.31 -21.64 2.71
N LEU A 102 13.11 -20.77 1.73
CA LEU A 102 13.81 -20.80 0.46
C LEU A 102 15.19 -20.13 0.51
N GLY A 103 15.61 -19.59 1.66
CA GLY A 103 16.93 -18.99 1.85
C GLY A 103 17.06 -17.59 1.22
N PHE A 104 15.97 -16.84 1.06
CA PHE A 104 16.07 -15.46 0.60
C PHE A 104 16.67 -14.56 1.69
N PRO A 105 17.60 -13.65 1.32
CA PRO A 105 18.15 -12.67 2.26
C PRO A 105 17.04 -11.76 2.81
N TYR A 106 17.24 -11.20 3.99
CA TYR A 106 16.21 -10.48 4.74
C TYR A 106 15.56 -9.34 3.94
N ASP A 107 16.35 -8.56 3.23
CA ASP A 107 15.93 -7.42 2.41
C ASP A 107 14.90 -7.84 1.34
N ARG A 108 15.21 -8.91 0.60
CA ARG A 108 14.37 -9.47 -0.45
C ARG A 108 13.14 -10.14 0.12
N ASN A 109 13.30 -10.95 1.17
CA ASN A 109 12.18 -11.65 1.78
C ASN A 109 11.15 -10.67 2.36
N THR A 110 11.63 -9.63 3.05
CA THR A 110 10.79 -8.56 3.59
C THR A 110 10.05 -7.83 2.48
N SER A 111 10.75 -7.44 1.40
CA SER A 111 10.14 -6.78 0.25
C SER A 111 9.02 -7.62 -0.39
N ILE A 112 9.26 -8.93 -0.60
CA ILE A 112 8.25 -9.85 -1.15
C ILE A 112 7.06 -9.99 -0.21
N ALA A 113 7.30 -10.18 1.10
CA ALA A 113 6.23 -10.36 2.07
C ALA A 113 5.31 -9.13 2.19
N PHE A 114 5.88 -7.92 2.18
CA PHE A 114 5.10 -6.69 2.15
C PHE A 114 4.38 -6.47 0.82
N THR A 115 4.97 -6.89 -0.30
CA THR A 115 4.31 -6.85 -1.62
C THR A 115 3.12 -7.79 -1.67
N ALA A 116 3.25 -9.00 -1.10
CA ALA A 116 2.17 -9.99 -1.07
C ALA A 116 1.01 -9.56 -0.15
N ALA A 117 1.33 -8.85 0.93
CA ALA A 117 0.33 -8.37 1.89
C ALA A 117 -0.33 -7.06 1.46
N GLY A 118 0.38 -6.20 0.72
CA GLY A 118 -0.05 -4.86 0.37
C GLY A 118 -1.28 -4.84 -0.52
N ASN A 119 -2.17 -3.87 -0.26
CA ASN A 119 -3.37 -3.64 -1.06
C ASN A 119 -3.39 -2.21 -1.60
N ASN A 120 -4.37 -1.91 -2.45
CA ASN A 120 -4.60 -0.56 -2.95
C ASN A 120 -6.03 -0.15 -2.62
N PHE A 121 -6.26 0.27 -1.37
CA PHE A 121 -7.59 0.67 -0.91
C PHE A 121 -8.07 1.94 -1.58
N GLU A 122 -7.18 2.87 -1.92
CA GLU A 122 -7.50 4.10 -2.61
C GLU A 122 -8.17 3.80 -3.95
N LEU A 123 -7.60 2.88 -4.74
CA LEU A 123 -8.21 2.40 -5.97
C LEU A 123 -9.52 1.63 -5.70
N ALA A 124 -9.55 0.78 -4.66
CA ALA A 124 -10.75 0.00 -4.32
C ALA A 124 -11.94 0.90 -3.96
N ILE A 125 -11.72 1.97 -3.20
CA ILE A 125 -12.73 2.97 -2.85
C ILE A 125 -13.16 3.73 -4.11
N ALA A 126 -12.21 4.18 -4.93
CA ALA A 126 -12.51 4.92 -6.16
C ALA A 126 -13.40 4.11 -7.11
N VAL A 127 -13.09 2.82 -7.32
CA VAL A 127 -13.91 1.90 -8.11
C VAL A 127 -15.26 1.65 -7.44
N SER A 128 -15.29 1.43 -6.12
CA SER A 128 -16.53 1.17 -5.39
C SER A 128 -17.50 2.35 -5.47
N ILE A 129 -17.00 3.58 -5.32
CA ILE A 129 -17.80 4.80 -5.47
C ILE A 129 -18.29 4.94 -6.92
N ALA A 130 -17.43 4.70 -7.91
CA ALA A 130 -17.79 4.86 -9.31
C ALA A 130 -18.86 3.84 -9.78
N VAL A 131 -18.87 2.64 -9.21
CA VAL A 131 -19.76 1.54 -9.64
C VAL A 131 -21.00 1.41 -8.76
N PHE A 132 -20.87 1.58 -7.44
CA PHE A 132 -21.93 1.34 -6.46
C PHE A 132 -22.42 2.61 -5.77
N GLY A 133 -21.75 3.74 -5.95
CA GLY A 133 -22.09 5.02 -5.32
C GLY A 133 -21.44 5.22 -3.93
N VAL A 134 -21.41 6.48 -3.50
CA VAL A 134 -20.72 6.93 -2.27
C VAL A 134 -21.34 6.36 -0.98
N THR A 135 -22.64 6.10 -0.98
CA THR A 135 -23.37 5.61 0.20
C THR A 135 -23.45 4.08 0.29
N SER A 136 -22.82 3.37 -0.65
CA SER A 136 -22.83 1.90 -0.69
C SER A 136 -22.03 1.28 0.46
N GLY A 137 -22.40 0.06 0.87
CA GLY A 137 -21.65 -0.70 1.87
C GLY A 137 -20.22 -1.03 1.41
N GLN A 138 -20.02 -1.15 0.10
CA GLN A 138 -18.72 -1.36 -0.54
C GLN A 138 -17.80 -0.15 -0.36
N ALA A 139 -18.32 1.06 -0.57
CA ALA A 139 -17.57 2.30 -0.34
C ALA A 139 -17.22 2.49 1.15
N LEU A 140 -18.14 2.11 2.05
CA LEU A 140 -17.90 2.11 3.50
C LEU A 140 -16.80 1.12 3.90
N ALA A 141 -16.90 -0.13 3.44
CA ALA A 141 -15.87 -1.16 3.67
C ALA A 141 -14.49 -0.71 3.14
N GLY A 142 -14.47 -0.09 1.95
CA GLY A 142 -13.26 0.50 1.39
C GLY A 142 -12.64 1.57 2.27
N THR A 143 -13.46 2.46 2.86
CA THR A 143 -12.99 3.55 3.74
C THR A 143 -12.42 3.03 5.06
N ILE A 144 -12.94 1.92 5.58
CA ILE A 144 -12.43 1.27 6.78
C ILE A 144 -11.05 0.63 6.53
N GLY A 145 -10.77 0.23 5.29
CA GLY A 145 -9.51 -0.42 4.88
C GLY A 145 -8.25 0.30 5.39
N PRO A 146 -8.01 1.58 5.02
CA PRO A 146 -6.85 2.34 5.47
C PRO A 146 -6.75 2.50 7.00
N LEU A 147 -7.88 2.54 7.73
CA LEU A 147 -7.89 2.61 9.20
C LEU A 147 -7.21 1.39 9.81
N VAL A 148 -7.42 0.23 9.19
CA VAL A 148 -6.90 -1.07 9.67
C VAL A 148 -5.54 -1.36 9.07
N GLU A 149 -5.35 -1.11 7.77
CA GLU A 149 -4.12 -1.42 7.06
C GLU A 149 -2.92 -0.69 7.62
N VAL A 150 -3.00 0.63 7.81
CA VAL A 150 -1.83 1.43 8.22
C VAL A 150 -1.26 0.94 9.57
N PRO A 151 -2.05 0.76 10.64
CA PRO A 151 -1.55 0.18 11.89
C PRO A 151 -1.01 -1.23 11.73
N VAL A 152 -1.65 -2.07 10.93
CA VAL A 152 -1.25 -3.46 10.73
C VAL A 152 0.09 -3.55 10.00
N LEU A 153 0.28 -2.79 8.91
CA LEU A 153 1.55 -2.76 8.19
C LEU A 153 2.67 -2.25 9.10
N VAL A 154 2.42 -1.23 9.93
CA VAL A 154 3.40 -0.78 10.93
C VAL A 154 3.73 -1.88 11.94
N ALA A 155 2.73 -2.61 12.44
CA ALA A 155 2.95 -3.75 13.34
C ALA A 155 3.76 -4.87 12.66
N LEU A 156 3.49 -5.14 11.38
CA LEU A 156 4.24 -6.11 10.59
C LEU A 156 5.68 -5.66 10.32
N VAL A 157 5.95 -4.34 10.23
CA VAL A 157 7.33 -3.82 10.14
C VAL A 157 8.08 -4.14 11.43
N TYR A 158 7.47 -3.90 12.59
CA TYR A 158 8.08 -4.29 13.86
C TYR A 158 8.26 -5.80 13.98
N ALA A 159 7.30 -6.59 13.48
CA ALA A 159 7.43 -8.03 13.42
C ALA A 159 8.57 -8.47 12.50
N SER A 160 8.76 -7.84 11.34
CA SER A 160 9.85 -8.13 10.41
C SER A 160 11.20 -7.82 11.04
N LEU A 161 11.33 -6.67 11.73
CA LEU A 161 12.53 -6.28 12.44
C LEU A 161 12.86 -7.22 13.61
N TRP A 162 11.83 -7.71 14.31
CA TRP A 162 11.99 -8.72 15.34
C TRP A 162 12.45 -10.07 14.77
N LEU A 163 11.85 -10.50 13.65
CA LEU A 163 12.24 -11.73 12.94
C LEU A 163 13.64 -11.63 12.35
N ARG A 164 14.08 -10.45 11.87
CA ARG A 164 15.45 -10.22 11.41
C ARG A 164 16.47 -10.68 12.43
N ARG A 165 16.30 -10.27 13.69
CA ARG A 165 17.21 -10.61 14.80
C ARG A 165 17.24 -12.10 15.13
N ARG A 166 16.16 -12.83 14.84
CA ARG A 166 15.99 -14.23 15.22
C ARG A 166 16.33 -15.21 14.09
N TRP A 167 15.98 -14.86 12.87
CA TRP A 167 16.03 -15.75 11.70
C TRP A 167 17.15 -15.37 10.72
N TYR A 168 17.71 -14.16 10.83
CA TYR A 168 18.76 -13.64 9.95
C TYR A 168 19.97 -13.09 10.74
N PRO A 169 20.63 -13.90 11.59
CA PRO A 169 21.80 -13.45 12.35
C PRO A 169 23.04 -13.21 11.45
N GLU A 170 23.14 -13.90 10.32
CA GLU A 170 24.25 -13.77 9.37
C GLU A 170 24.24 -12.41 8.65
N ASP A 171 23.07 -11.99 8.14
CA ASP A 171 22.86 -10.67 7.50
C ASP A 171 23.21 -9.48 8.42
N LEU A 172 23.11 -9.64 9.74
CA LEU A 172 23.49 -8.60 10.71
C LEU A 172 25.01 -8.48 10.89
N THR A 173 25.75 -9.55 10.58
CA THR A 173 27.20 -9.61 10.74
C THR A 173 27.90 -8.99 9.53
N ASP A 174 27.37 -9.23 8.33
CA ASP A 174 27.87 -8.68 7.08
C ASP A 174 27.74 -7.14 7.03
N GLU A 175 26.60 -6.59 7.46
CA GLU A 175 26.35 -5.14 7.47
C GLU A 175 27.31 -4.39 8.43
N HIS A 176 27.61 -4.96 9.60
CA HIS A 176 28.61 -4.39 10.52
C HIS A 176 30.03 -4.41 9.93
N SER A 177 30.35 -5.42 9.11
CA SER A 177 31.66 -5.51 8.47
C SER A 177 31.83 -4.57 7.27
N GLU A 178 30.74 -4.22 6.57
CA GLU A 178 30.73 -3.17 5.54
C GLU A 178 30.88 -1.77 6.14
N LEU A 179 30.22 -1.47 7.27
CA LEU A 179 30.31 -0.16 7.94
C LEU A 179 31.70 0.13 8.53
N LEU A 180 32.52 -0.90 8.73
CA LEU A 180 33.90 -0.80 9.26
C LEU A 180 34.98 -0.76 8.16
N ARG A 181 34.59 -0.81 6.88
CA ARG A 181 35.49 -0.68 5.72
C ARG A 181 35.33 0.69 5.07
#